data_AF-A0ABD2MTN6-F1
#
_entry.id   AF-A0ABD2MTN6-F1
#
_cell.length_a   1.000
_cell.length_b   1.000
_cell.length_c   1.000
_cell.angle_alpha   90.00
_cell.angle_beta   90.00
_cell.angle_gamma   90.00
#
_symmetry.space_group_name_H-M   'P 1'
#
loop_
_entity.id
_entity.type
_entity.pdbx_description
1 polymer ?
#
loop_
_entity_poly.entity_id
_entity_poly.type
_entity_poly.pdbx_seq_one_letter_code
_entity_poly.pdbx_strand_id
1 'polypeptide(L)'
;MDSETVPTVQDLYKEIVRNRTEIKEFIELKIVTKIEAIEEREASDISSELVCETLKSSLKIDLLGADIADFHSIGRNKNCPVKVKLSSVSKKFQIPSKGVELKGNNISISRDLTPQQRINLKTLREHLAIARKDPNVKSFMKRDELVVGSKSYNVQHLTTFTKKNDECNTEVTGFS
;
A
#
# COMPACT_ATOMS: atom_id res chain seq x y z
N MET A 1 5.05 -4.98 -49.37
CA MET A 1 4.40 -3.78 -48.82
C MET A 1 3.27 -4.30 -47.98
N ASP A 2 3.54 -4.46 -46.69
CA ASP A 2 2.55 -4.99 -45.75
C ASP A 2 1.49 -3.91 -45.53
N SER A 3 0.26 -4.23 -45.94
CA SER A 3 -0.91 -3.41 -45.69
C SER A 3 -1.16 -3.43 -44.18
N GLU A 4 -0.73 -2.40 -43.47
CA GLU A 4 -1.17 -2.16 -42.08
C GLU A 4 -2.69 -1.98 -42.09
N THR A 5 -3.40 -3.04 -41.71
CA THR A 5 -4.85 -2.99 -41.48
C THR A 5 -5.14 -2.06 -40.32
N VAL A 6 -5.75 -0.92 -40.62
CA VAL A 6 -6.20 0.04 -39.62
C VAL A 6 -7.28 -0.61 -38.75
N PRO A 7 -7.14 -0.60 -37.40
CA PRO A 7 -8.12 -1.18 -36.50
C PRO A 7 -9.49 -0.53 -36.68
N THR A 8 -10.54 -1.33 -36.69
CA THR A 8 -11.90 -0.77 -36.74
C THR A 8 -12.30 -0.18 -35.38
N VAL A 9 -13.32 0.67 -35.37
CA VAL A 9 -13.89 1.23 -34.13
C VAL A 9 -14.34 0.12 -33.16
N GLN A 10 -14.81 -1.02 -33.67
CA GLN A 10 -15.18 -2.18 -32.85
C GLN A 10 -13.97 -2.87 -32.22
N ASP A 11 -12.84 -2.94 -32.93
CA ASP A 11 -11.60 -3.52 -32.41
C ASP A 11 -11.05 -2.66 -31.26
N LEU A 12 -11.03 -1.34 -31.45
CA LEU A 12 -10.65 -0.39 -30.40
C LEU A 12 -11.56 -0.48 -29.17
N TYR A 13 -12.87 -0.67 -29.35
CA TYR A 13 -13.79 -0.80 -28.22
C TYR A 13 -13.55 -2.09 -27.42
N LYS A 14 -13.33 -3.21 -28.11
CA LYS A 14 -12.98 -4.49 -27.46
C LYS A 14 -11.68 -4.36 -26.67
N GLU A 15 -10.68 -3.69 -27.23
CA GLU A 15 -9.39 -3.47 -26.57
C GLU A 15 -9.52 -2.57 -25.33
N ILE A 16 -10.30 -1.49 -25.41
CA ILE A 16 -10.61 -0.63 -24.25
C ILE A 16 -11.28 -1.44 -23.13
N VAL A 17 -12.26 -2.27 -23.46
CA VAL A 17 -12.95 -3.12 -22.48
C VAL A 17 -11.98 -4.12 -21.86
N ARG A 18 -11.15 -4.78 -22.68
CA ARG A 18 -10.13 -5.73 -22.21
C ARG A 18 -9.15 -5.05 -21.24
N ASN A 19 -8.60 -3.91 -21.64
CA ASN A 19 -7.65 -3.14 -20.82
C ASN A 19 -8.29 -2.68 -19.51
N ARG A 20 -9.56 -2.25 -19.52
CA ARG A 20 -10.28 -1.88 -18.29
C ARG A 20 -10.45 -3.07 -17.35
N THR A 21 -10.76 -4.25 -17.88
CA THR A 21 -10.90 -5.48 -17.10
C THR A 21 -9.56 -5.91 -16.51
N GLU A 22 -8.49 -5.94 -17.32
CA GLU A 22 -7.14 -6.26 -16.87
C GLU A 22 -6.66 -5.29 -15.78
N ILE A 23 -6.90 -3.98 -15.95
CA ILE A 23 -6.59 -2.97 -14.92
C ILE A 23 -7.37 -3.24 -13.64
N LYS A 24 -8.67 -3.57 -13.75
CA LYS A 24 -9.52 -3.86 -12.58
C LYS A 24 -9.02 -5.09 -11.83
N GLU A 25 -8.74 -6.19 -12.53
CA GLU A 25 -8.18 -7.41 -11.95
C GLU A 25 -6.81 -7.15 -11.30
N PHE A 26 -5.94 -6.39 -11.97
CA PHE A 26 -4.63 -6.02 -11.44
C PHE A 26 -4.74 -5.19 -10.15
N ILE A 27 -5.68 -4.25 -10.09
CA ILE A 27 -5.97 -3.45 -8.89
C ILE A 27 -6.55 -4.32 -7.77
N GLU A 28 -7.49 -5.21 -8.10
CA GLU A 28 -8.15 -6.09 -7.13
C GLU A 28 -7.17 -7.09 -6.49
N LEU A 29 -6.23 -7.63 -7.28
CA LEU A 29 -5.18 -8.53 -6.83
C LEU A 29 -4.14 -7.84 -5.94
N LYS A 30 -3.82 -6.56 -6.21
CA LYS A 30 -2.76 -5.83 -5.49
C LYS A 30 -3.19 -5.18 -4.19
N ILE A 31 -4.49 -5.00 -3.96
CA ILE A 31 -4.97 -4.27 -2.79
C ILE A 31 -5.78 -5.24 -1.91
N VAL A 32 -5.13 -5.71 -0.85
CA VAL A 32 -5.80 -6.38 0.26
C VAL A 32 -5.59 -5.51 1.50
N THR A 33 -6.64 -5.39 2.32
CA THR A 33 -6.59 -4.59 3.54
C THR A 33 -6.27 -5.53 4.71
N LYS A 34 -5.37 -5.10 5.59
CA LYS A 34 -5.01 -5.83 6.79
C LYS A 34 -5.47 -5.02 8.00
N ILE A 35 -6.28 -5.62 8.86
CA ILE A 35 -6.70 -5.01 10.12
C ILE A 35 -5.87 -5.67 11.21
N GLU A 36 -4.98 -4.92 11.83
CA GLU A 36 -4.18 -5.37 12.95
C GLU A 36 -4.89 -5.03 14.26
N ALA A 37 -5.14 -6.06 15.06
CA ALA A 37 -5.81 -5.99 16.36
C ALA A 37 -7.25 -5.49 16.32
N ILE A 38 -8.18 -6.38 15.94
CA ILE A 38 -9.47 -6.37 16.63
C ILE A 38 -9.13 -6.79 18.08
N GLU A 39 -9.68 -6.08 19.06
CA GLU A 39 -9.52 -6.27 20.53
C GLU A 39 -9.16 -7.69 20.98
N GLU A 40 -8.48 -7.84 22.13
CA GLU A 40 -8.08 -9.13 22.75
C GLU A 40 -9.10 -10.26 22.65
N ARG A 41 -9.06 -10.99 21.53
CA ARG A 41 -10.03 -12.04 21.21
C ARG A 41 -9.36 -13.24 20.57
N GLU A 42 -9.98 -14.39 20.80
CA GLU A 42 -9.61 -15.66 20.19
C GLU A 42 -9.92 -15.61 18.68
N ALA A 43 -9.15 -16.35 17.88
CA ALA A 43 -9.33 -16.36 16.43
C ALA A 43 -10.71 -16.89 16.00
N SER A 44 -11.36 -17.71 16.84
CA SER A 44 -12.71 -18.27 16.62
C SER A 44 -13.83 -17.24 16.69
N ASP A 45 -13.59 -16.11 17.36
CA ASP A 45 -14.65 -15.16 17.68
C ASP A 45 -14.76 -14.04 16.62
N ILE A 46 -13.90 -14.08 15.60
CA ILE A 46 -13.91 -13.11 14.53
C ILE A 46 -15.03 -13.49 13.55
N SER A 47 -15.97 -12.58 13.37
CA SER A 47 -17.04 -12.66 12.38
C SER A 47 -17.03 -11.44 11.46
N SER A 48 -17.77 -11.53 10.35
CA SER A 48 -17.92 -10.39 9.43
C SER A 48 -18.63 -9.21 10.11
N GLU A 49 -19.58 -9.51 10.99
CA GLU A 49 -20.33 -8.55 11.80
C GLU A 49 -19.39 -7.81 12.74
N LEU A 50 -18.50 -8.52 13.44
CA LEU A 50 -17.52 -7.92 14.33
C LEU A 50 -16.56 -6.97 13.58
N VAL A 51 -16.10 -7.37 12.39
CA VAL A 51 -15.25 -6.52 11.54
C VAL A 51 -15.99 -5.24 11.15
N CYS A 52 -17.24 -5.36 10.71
CA CYS A 52 -18.09 -4.23 10.34
C CYS A 52 -18.33 -3.29 11.54
N GLU A 53 -18.68 -3.83 12.70
CA GLU A 53 -18.88 -3.07 13.93
C GLU A 53 -17.61 -2.33 14.36
N THR A 54 -16.46 -3.00 14.33
CA THR A 54 -15.16 -2.42 14.69
C THR A 54 -14.81 -1.25 13.77
N LEU A 55 -15.02 -1.40 12.46
CA LEU A 55 -14.73 -0.34 11.48
C LEU A 55 -15.73 0.82 11.58
N LYS A 56 -16.98 0.53 11.92
CA LYS A 56 -17.99 1.56 12.16
C LYS A 56 -17.70 2.36 13.43
N SER A 57 -17.41 1.69 14.55
CA SER A 57 -17.11 2.33 15.83
C SER A 57 -15.81 3.12 15.79
N SER A 58 -14.76 2.55 15.18
CA SER A 58 -13.41 3.13 15.22
C SER A 58 -13.17 4.16 14.13
N LEU A 59 -13.73 3.97 12.93
CA LEU A 59 -13.44 4.82 11.76
C LEU A 59 -14.68 5.55 11.19
N LYS A 60 -15.87 5.32 11.74
CA LYS A 60 -17.14 5.81 11.20
C LYS A 60 -17.32 5.44 9.73
N ILE A 61 -16.97 4.19 9.39
CA ILE A 61 -17.14 3.64 8.05
C ILE A 61 -18.26 2.61 8.12
N ASP A 62 -19.40 2.90 7.49
CA ASP A 62 -20.45 1.91 7.33
C ASP A 62 -20.04 0.86 6.30
N LEU A 63 -19.97 -0.39 6.73
CA LEU A 63 -19.75 -1.57 5.90
C LEU A 63 -20.91 -2.53 6.11
N LEU A 64 -21.33 -3.18 5.04
CA LEU A 64 -22.25 -4.30 5.09
C LEU A 64 -21.44 -5.60 5.05
N GLY A 65 -22.00 -6.71 5.57
CA GLY A 65 -21.35 -8.01 5.48
C GLY A 65 -20.97 -8.41 4.05
N ALA A 66 -21.80 -8.03 3.06
CA ALA A 66 -21.53 -8.25 1.63
C ALA A 66 -20.30 -7.48 1.08
N ASP A 67 -19.83 -6.44 1.78
CA ASP A 67 -18.60 -5.74 1.42
C ASP A 67 -17.34 -6.52 1.81
N ILE A 68 -17.46 -7.55 2.64
CA ILE A 68 -16.38 -8.44 3.06
C ILE A 68 -16.43 -9.71 2.20
N ALA A 69 -15.48 -9.83 1.28
CA ALA A 69 -15.34 -11.01 0.41
C ALA A 69 -14.78 -12.22 1.17
N ASP A 70 -13.85 -11.97 2.10
CA ASP A 70 -13.19 -13.00 2.90
C ASP A 70 -12.50 -12.36 4.11
N PHE A 71 -12.32 -13.11 5.20
CA PHE A 71 -11.51 -12.68 6.34
C PHE A 71 -10.90 -13.88 7.07
N HIS A 72 -9.70 -13.71 7.63
CA HIS A 72 -9.06 -14.74 8.44
C HIS A 72 -7.98 -14.15 9.35
N SER A 73 -7.73 -14.83 10.46
CA SER A 73 -6.66 -14.51 11.39
C SER A 73 -5.29 -14.94 10.84
N ILE A 74 -4.29 -14.08 11.03
CA ILE A 74 -2.89 -14.36 10.71
C ILE A 74 -2.21 -14.83 11.98
N GLY A 75 -2.27 -16.14 12.22
CA GLY A 75 -1.68 -16.81 13.38
C GLY A 75 -2.73 -17.47 14.27
N ARG A 76 -2.27 -18.07 15.37
CA ARG A 76 -3.10 -18.82 16.33
C ARG A 76 -3.15 -18.20 17.73
N ASN A 77 -2.46 -17.08 17.93
CA ASN A 77 -2.34 -16.44 19.22
C ASN A 77 -3.51 -15.47 19.47
N LYS A 78 -3.80 -15.19 20.74
CA LYS A 78 -4.61 -14.03 21.12
C LYS A 78 -3.97 -12.77 20.53
N ASN A 79 -4.79 -11.81 20.07
CA ASN A 79 -4.35 -10.60 19.35
C ASN A 79 -3.71 -10.86 17.98
N CYS A 80 -4.01 -11.98 17.32
CA CYS A 80 -3.54 -12.18 15.95
C CYS A 80 -4.18 -11.14 15.01
N PRO A 81 -3.41 -10.56 14.07
CA PRO A 81 -3.96 -9.68 13.05
C PRO A 81 -5.03 -10.38 12.21
N VAL A 82 -6.03 -9.63 11.77
CA VAL A 82 -7.09 -10.12 10.89
C VAL A 82 -6.87 -9.58 9.49
N LYS A 83 -6.71 -10.47 8.52
CA LYS A 83 -6.73 -10.10 7.12
C LYS A 83 -8.17 -9.99 6.67
N VAL A 84 -8.53 -8.86 6.05
CA VAL A 84 -9.90 -8.62 5.56
C VAL A 84 -9.83 -8.29 4.07
N LYS A 85 -10.36 -9.19 3.26
CA LYS A 85 -10.52 -8.97 1.83
C LYS A 85 -11.85 -8.29 1.59
N LEU A 86 -11.79 -7.05 1.13
CA LEU A 86 -12.99 -6.27 0.79
C LEU A 86 -13.37 -6.49 -0.67
N SER A 87 -14.66 -6.50 -0.95
CA SER A 87 -15.22 -6.53 -2.30
C SER A 87 -15.08 -5.17 -2.99
N SER A 88 -15.23 -4.07 -2.24
CA SER A 88 -15.21 -2.71 -2.79
C SER A 88 -13.82 -2.10 -2.84
N VAL A 89 -13.35 -1.75 -4.04
CA VAL A 89 -12.09 -1.03 -4.27
C VAL A 89 -12.06 0.31 -3.52
N SER A 90 -13.17 1.05 -3.50
CA SER A 90 -13.27 2.32 -2.77
C SER A 90 -13.00 2.14 -1.27
N LYS A 91 -13.60 1.12 -0.66
CA LYS A 91 -13.40 0.79 0.76
C LYS A 91 -11.94 0.38 1.04
N LYS A 92 -11.31 -0.36 0.14
CA LYS A 92 -9.88 -0.74 0.25
C LYS A 92 -8.94 0.47 0.33
N PHE A 93 -9.31 1.62 -0.26
CA PHE A 93 -8.55 2.87 -0.11
C PHE A 93 -8.99 3.67 1.10
N GLN A 94 -10.30 3.78 1.35
CA GLN A 94 -10.87 4.59 2.42
C GLN A 94 -10.41 4.12 3.80
N ILE A 95 -10.49 2.81 4.07
CA ILE A 95 -10.22 2.25 5.39
C ILE A 95 -8.76 2.51 5.84
N PRO A 96 -7.72 2.13 5.06
CA PRO A 96 -6.34 2.45 5.44
C PRO A 96 -6.04 3.94 5.50
N SER A 97 -6.76 4.78 4.71
CA SER A 97 -6.54 6.23 4.75
C SER A 97 -6.98 6.87 6.05
N LYS A 98 -8.05 6.34 6.67
CA LYS A 98 -8.51 6.75 8.00
C LYS A 98 -7.79 6.01 9.13
N GLY A 99 -7.10 4.91 8.84
CA GLY A 99 -6.32 4.17 9.84
C GLY A 99 -5.29 5.00 10.60
N VAL A 100 -4.84 6.13 10.04
CA VAL A 100 -3.97 7.10 10.73
C VAL A 100 -4.65 7.78 11.93
N GLU A 101 -5.98 7.88 11.92
CA GLU A 101 -6.80 8.43 13.02
C GLU A 101 -6.80 7.48 14.23
N LEU A 102 -6.46 6.19 14.03
CA LEU A 102 -6.38 5.20 15.11
C LEU A 102 -5.08 5.25 15.90
N LYS A 103 -4.15 6.15 15.55
CA LYS A 103 -2.86 6.25 16.24
C LYS A 103 -3.05 6.53 17.74
N GLY A 104 -2.58 5.62 18.59
CA GLY A 104 -2.72 5.70 20.04
C GLY A 104 -3.84 4.83 20.61
N ASN A 105 -4.67 4.23 19.76
CA ASN A 105 -5.62 3.20 20.16
C ASN A 105 -4.98 1.80 20.11
N ASN A 106 -5.70 0.81 20.64
CA ASN A 106 -5.28 -0.60 20.67
C ASN A 106 -5.45 -1.32 19.31
N ILE A 107 -5.91 -0.61 18.29
CA ILE A 107 -6.21 -1.13 16.95
C ILE A 107 -5.36 -0.38 15.94
N SER A 108 -4.75 -1.10 15.00
CA SER A 108 -4.04 -0.50 13.87
C SER A 108 -4.58 -1.07 12.55
N ILE A 109 -4.72 -0.23 11.53
CA ILE A 109 -5.17 -0.70 10.23
C ILE A 109 -4.13 -0.35 9.19
N SER A 110 -3.72 -1.35 8.41
CA SER A 110 -2.69 -1.22 7.40
C SER A 110 -3.11 -1.88 6.08
N ARG A 111 -2.35 -1.61 5.03
CA ARG A 111 -2.52 -2.37 3.78
C ARG A 111 -1.75 -3.67 3.92
N ASP A 112 -2.29 -4.75 3.36
CA ASP A 112 -1.51 -5.96 3.16
C ASP A 112 -0.55 -5.74 1.99
N LEU A 113 0.69 -5.40 2.34
CA LEU A 113 1.74 -5.14 1.37
C LEU A 113 2.42 -6.46 0.98
N THR A 114 2.70 -6.62 -0.31
CA THR A 114 3.56 -7.69 -0.82
C THR A 114 4.98 -7.57 -0.24
N PRO A 115 5.78 -8.66 -0.21
CA PRO A 115 7.16 -8.60 0.26
C PRO A 115 7.98 -7.48 -0.41
N GLN A 116 7.86 -7.33 -1.73
CA GLN A 116 8.54 -6.26 -2.48
C GLN A 116 8.08 -4.86 -2.04
N GLN A 117 6.77 -4.67 -1.83
CA GLN A 117 6.24 -3.40 -1.34
C GLN A 117 6.76 -3.08 0.07
N ARG A 118 6.88 -4.09 0.94
CA ARG A 118 7.46 -3.91 2.29
C ARG A 118 8.92 -3.47 2.22
N ILE A 119 9.72 -4.10 1.34
CA ILE A 119 11.12 -3.72 1.10
C ILE A 119 11.19 -2.28 0.61
N ASN A 120 10.41 -1.94 -0.42
CA ASN A 120 10.35 -0.59 -0.98
C ASN A 120 9.99 0.46 0.09
N LEU A 121 8.98 0.16 0.91
CA LEU A 121 8.53 1.04 1.99
C LEU A 121 9.61 1.22 3.07
N LYS A 122 10.39 0.17 3.37
CA LYS A 122 11.53 0.25 4.30
C LYS A 122 12.56 1.24 3.77
N THR A 123 12.98 1.11 2.51
CA THR A 123 13.93 2.03 1.88
C THR A 123 13.44 3.48 1.90
N LEU A 124 12.16 3.71 1.56
CA LEU A 124 11.55 5.05 1.61
C LEU A 124 11.56 5.63 3.02
N ARG A 125 11.27 4.83 4.05
CA ARG A 125 11.28 5.26 5.46
C ARG A 125 12.69 5.64 5.93
N GLU A 126 13.70 4.88 5.54
CA GLU A 126 15.10 5.19 5.84
C GLU A 126 15.50 6.55 5.26
N HIS A 127 15.16 6.79 3.99
CA HIS A 127 15.47 8.05 3.33
C HIS A 127 14.63 9.22 3.86
N LEU A 128 13.37 8.98 4.25
CA LEU A 128 12.55 9.96 4.95
C LEU A 128 13.20 10.39 6.27
N ALA A 129 13.75 9.44 7.04
CA ALA A 129 14.43 9.77 8.30
C ALA A 129 15.67 10.65 8.08
N ILE A 130 16.42 10.42 6.99
CA ILE A 130 17.55 11.27 6.58
C ILE A 130 17.04 12.66 6.19
N ALA A 131 16.02 12.76 5.32
CA ALA A 131 15.47 14.04 4.87
C ALA A 131 14.88 14.87 6.02
N ARG A 132 14.39 14.23 7.08
CA ARG A 132 13.87 14.90 8.29
C ARG A 132 14.95 15.49 9.20
N LYS A 133 16.23 15.18 8.96
CA LYS A 133 17.34 15.81 9.70
C LYS A 133 17.52 17.28 9.31
N ASP A 134 17.07 17.67 8.12
CA ASP A 134 17.04 19.07 7.70
C ASP A 134 15.71 19.71 8.13
N PRO A 135 15.69 20.60 9.12
CA PRO A 135 14.45 21.24 9.59
C PRO A 135 13.88 22.25 8.59
N ASN A 136 14.66 22.69 7.60
CA ASN A 136 14.25 23.71 6.64
C ASN A 136 13.41 23.13 5.49
N VAL A 137 13.37 21.80 5.35
CA VAL A 137 12.71 21.13 4.24
C VAL A 137 11.60 20.20 4.74
N LYS A 138 10.37 20.49 4.35
CA LYS A 138 9.24 19.59 4.62
C LYS A 138 9.44 18.28 3.87
N SER A 139 9.44 17.18 4.62
CA SER A 139 9.57 15.83 4.07
C SER A 139 8.51 14.89 4.62
N PHE A 140 7.84 14.16 3.73
CA PHE A 140 6.78 13.21 4.06
C PHE A 140 6.65 12.13 3.00
N MET A 141 6.00 11.02 3.35
CA MET A 141 5.66 9.98 2.37
C MET A 141 4.24 10.18 1.86
N LYS A 142 4.05 9.95 0.57
CA LYS A 142 2.74 9.93 -0.08
C LYS A 142 2.65 8.66 -0.94
N ARG A 143 1.84 7.69 -0.50
CA ARG A 143 1.74 6.37 -1.12
C ARG A 143 3.12 5.69 -1.19
N ASP A 144 3.64 5.45 -2.40
CA ASP A 144 4.90 4.73 -2.66
C ASP A 144 6.05 5.71 -3.01
N GLU A 145 5.91 6.98 -2.63
CA GLU A 145 6.88 8.04 -2.91
C GLU A 145 7.28 8.82 -1.66
N LEU A 146 8.55 9.24 -1.64
CA LEU A 146 9.12 10.20 -0.69
C LEU A 146 9.07 11.59 -1.30
N VAL A 147 8.39 12.52 -0.64
CA VAL A 147 8.32 13.93 -1.02
C VAL A 147 9.27 14.74 -0.13
N VAL A 148 10.16 15.52 -0.74
CA VAL A 148 11.12 16.42 -0.07
C VAL A 148 11.02 17.79 -0.74
N GLY A 149 10.46 18.77 -0.03
CA GLY A 149 10.12 20.08 -0.61
C GLY A 149 9.06 19.93 -1.71
N SER A 150 9.42 20.29 -2.94
CA SER A 150 8.56 20.18 -4.14
C SER A 150 8.87 18.95 -5.01
N LYS A 151 9.84 18.12 -4.64
CA LYS A 151 10.28 16.97 -5.43
C LYS A 151 9.76 15.66 -4.86
N SER A 152 9.43 14.71 -5.74
CA SER A 152 8.98 13.36 -5.39
C SER A 152 9.97 12.31 -5.88
N TYR A 153 10.24 11.30 -5.04
CA TYR A 153 11.20 10.24 -5.31
C TYR A 153 10.56 8.87 -5.04
N ASN A 154 10.66 7.96 -6.00
CA ASN A 154 10.35 6.55 -5.80
C ASN A 154 11.63 5.78 -5.43
N VAL A 155 11.51 4.49 -5.13
CA VAL A 155 12.66 3.66 -4.75
C VAL A 155 13.72 3.58 -5.85
N GLN A 156 13.32 3.54 -7.13
CA GLN A 156 14.27 3.50 -8.25
C GLN A 156 15.16 4.74 -8.25
N HIS A 157 14.56 5.93 -8.14
CA HIS A 157 15.29 7.19 -8.04
C HIS A 157 16.29 7.16 -6.88
N LEU A 158 15.85 6.73 -5.69
CA LEU A 158 16.70 6.67 -4.50
C LEU A 158 17.88 5.71 -4.65
N THR A 159 17.65 4.52 -5.21
CA THR A 159 18.72 3.53 -5.44
C THR A 159 19.77 4.00 -6.46
N THR A 160 19.39 4.84 -7.42
CA THR A 160 20.33 5.44 -8.37
C THR A 160 21.27 6.44 -7.68
N PHE A 161 20.78 7.18 -6.68
CA PHE A 161 21.61 8.12 -5.91
C PHE A 161 22.61 7.40 -4.99
N THR A 162 22.22 6.27 -4.39
CA THR A 162 23.13 5.48 -3.53
C THR A 162 24.29 4.91 -4.35
N LYS A 163 24.00 4.31 -5.52
CA LYS A 163 25.03 3.76 -6.42
C LYS A 163 26.01 4.81 -6.93
N LYS A 164 25.52 6.01 -7.31
CA LYS A 164 26.40 7.10 -7.75
C LYS A 164 27.30 7.65 -6.65
N ASN A 165 26.84 7.66 -5.39
CA ASN A 165 27.66 8.10 -4.27
C ASN A 165 28.69 7.04 -3.85
N ASP A 166 28.39 5.75 -4.03
CA ASP A 166 29.34 4.67 -3.75
C ASP A 166 30.46 4.61 -4.82
N GLU A 167 30.15 4.86 -6.10
CA GLU A 167 31.15 4.95 -7.17
C GLU A 167 32.05 6.19 -7.04
N CYS A 168 31.56 7.28 -6.44
CA CYS A 168 32.34 8.52 -6.25
C CYS A 168 33.29 8.48 -5.05
N ASN A 169 33.16 7.50 -4.15
CA ASN A 169 34.01 7.36 -2.95
C ASN A 169 35.16 6.36 -3.11
N THR A 170 35.28 5.71 -4.26
CA THR A 170 36.35 4.73 -4.55
C THR A 170 37.62 5.32 -5.18
N GLU A 171 37.71 6.63 -5.43
CA GLU A 171 38.87 7.26 -6.10
C GLU A 171 39.79 8.09 -5.18
N VAL A 172 39.73 7.95 -3.85
CA VAL A 172 40.67 8.64 -2.94
C VAL A 172 41.33 7.68 -1.95
N THR A 173 41.99 6.64 -2.45
CA THR A 173 43.11 6.00 -1.73
C THR A 173 44.12 5.48 -2.75
N GLY A 174 45.06 6.33 -3.15
CA GLY A 174 46.17 5.88 -3.97
C GLY A 174 46.93 7.01 -4.62
N PHE A 175 47.69 7.78 -3.84
CA PHE A 175 49.00 8.26 -4.28
C PHE A 175 49.91 8.37 -3.06
N SER A 176 51.05 7.68 -3.19
CA SER A 176 52.18 7.55 -2.28
C SER A 176 52.88 8.87 -1.96
#